data_AF-A0A554NA77-F1
#
_entry.id   AF-A0A554NA77-F1
#
_cell.length_a   1.000
_cell.length_b   1.000
_cell.length_c   1.000
_cell.angle_alpha   90.00
_cell.angle_beta   90.00
_cell.angle_gamma   90.00
#
_symmetry.space_group_name_H-M   'P 1'
#
loop_
_entity.id
_entity.type
_entity.pdbx_description
1 polymer ?
#
loop_
_entity_poly.entity_id
_entity_poly.type
_entity_poly.pdbx_seq_one_letter_code
_entity_poly.pdbx_strand_id
1 'polypeptide(L)' 'MSIHDSENTDEPRVNSGVVRGQGDGASEPAARPRLASTLVQYAGEPDRVTMYPPEASHIERMSTWLTADADACLDPEEMR' A
#
# COMPACT_ATOMS: atom_id res chain seq x y z
N MET A 1 -6.39 36.14 -27.40
CA MET A 1 -5.73 35.92 -26.11
C MET A 1 -6.29 34.62 -25.57
N SER A 2 -5.68 33.49 -25.93
CA SER A 2 -6.18 32.17 -25.57
C SER A 2 -5.48 31.75 -24.28
N ILE A 3 -6.27 31.57 -23.23
CA ILE A 3 -5.85 30.98 -21.97
C ILE A 3 -5.47 29.52 -22.23
N HIS A 4 -4.17 29.26 -22.43
CA HIS A 4 -3.61 27.92 -22.25
C HIS A 4 -3.39 27.71 -20.76
N ASP A 5 -4.48 27.53 -20.03
CA ASP A 5 -4.44 26.88 -18.73
C ASP A 5 -4.65 25.39 -18.99
N SER A 6 -3.54 24.72 -19.27
CA SER A 6 -3.48 23.26 -19.32
C SER A 6 -2.57 22.82 -18.18
N GLU A 7 -2.98 23.15 -16.96
CA GLU A 7 -2.57 22.39 -15.79
C GLU A 7 -3.24 21.02 -15.93
N ASN A 8 -2.58 20.11 -16.66
CA ASN A 8 -2.90 18.70 -16.58
C ASN A 8 -2.48 18.25 -15.18
N THR A 9 -3.32 18.52 -14.19
CA THR A 9 -3.14 18.03 -12.82
C THR A 9 -3.13 16.53 -12.91
N ASP A 10 -1.95 15.95 -12.76
CA ASP A 10 -1.77 14.51 -12.70
C ASP A 10 -2.42 14.00 -11.41
N GLU A 11 -3.72 13.71 -11.48
CA GLU A 11 -4.44 13.21 -10.32
C GLU A 11 -3.92 11.81 -9.98
N PRO A 12 -3.48 11.58 -8.73
CA PRO A 12 -2.90 10.31 -8.35
C PRO A 12 -3.96 9.21 -8.43
N ARG A 13 -3.63 8.12 -9.13
CA ARG A 13 -4.55 6.99 -9.30
C ARG A 13 -4.45 6.06 -8.09
N VAL A 14 -5.58 5.84 -7.43
CA VAL A 14 -5.65 5.00 -6.21
C VAL A 14 -6.20 3.61 -6.54
N ASN A 15 -5.48 2.55 -6.13
CA ASN A 15 -5.89 1.16 -6.26
C ASN A 15 -5.79 0.47 -4.88
N SER A 16 -6.86 -0.17 -4.40
CA SER A 16 -6.91 -0.81 -3.09
C SER A 16 -7.10 -2.33 -3.19
N GLY A 17 -6.36 -3.08 -2.36
CA GLY A 17 -6.40 -4.54 -2.29
C GLY A 17 -6.21 -5.09 -0.88
N VAL A 18 -6.38 -6.39 -0.69
CA VAL A 18 -6.10 -7.09 0.59
C VAL A 18 -5.08 -8.19 0.33
N VAL A 19 -3.95 -8.13 1.03
CA VAL A 19 -2.83 -9.07 0.93
C VAL A 19 -2.82 -9.98 2.16
N ARG A 20 -2.67 -11.29 1.94
CA ARG A 20 -2.48 -12.27 3.01
C ARG A 20 -0.99 -12.51 3.15
N GLY A 21 -0.41 -12.24 4.33
CA GLY A 21 0.96 -12.66 4.63
C GLY A 21 1.03 -14.19 4.67
N GLN A 22 1.51 -14.81 3.60
CA GLN A 22 1.83 -16.24 3.59
C GLN A 22 3.18 -16.43 4.29
N GLY A 23 3.29 -17.43 5.17
CA GLY A 23 4.63 -17.91 5.46
C GLY A 23 4.62 -19.26 6.13
N ASP A 24 5.60 -20.02 5.69
CA ASP A 24 5.75 -21.44 5.90
C ASP A 24 6.68 -21.65 7.10
N GLY A 25 6.14 -22.16 8.22
CA GLY A 25 6.95 -22.40 9.41
C GLY A 25 6.11 -22.76 10.64
N ALA A 26 6.22 -24.02 11.05
CA ALA A 26 5.46 -24.67 12.11
C ALA A 26 5.71 -24.09 13.52
N SER A 27 4.71 -23.39 14.03
CA SER A 27 4.30 -23.23 15.43
C SER A 27 2.89 -22.66 15.33
N GLU A 28 1.89 -23.26 15.97
CA GLU A 28 0.47 -22.90 15.78
C GLU A 28 0.31 -21.39 15.60
N PRO A 29 -0.04 -20.91 14.39
CA PRO A 29 0.13 -19.51 14.12
C PRO A 29 -0.97 -18.79 14.89
N ALA A 30 -0.59 -17.90 15.80
CA ALA A 30 -1.37 -16.68 15.97
C ALA A 30 -1.63 -16.19 14.54
N ALA A 31 -2.88 -16.28 14.09
CA ALA A 31 -3.24 -16.17 12.69
C ALA A 31 -2.51 -14.97 12.10
N ARG A 32 -1.64 -15.19 11.10
CA ARG A 32 -0.85 -14.10 10.51
C ARG A 32 -1.81 -12.96 10.17
N PRO A 33 -1.56 -11.73 10.66
CA PRO A 33 -2.49 -10.64 10.46
C PRO A 33 -2.65 -10.40 8.96
N ARG A 34 -3.89 -10.23 8.53
CA ARG A 34 -4.18 -9.83 7.15
C ARG A 34 -3.86 -8.34 7.04
N LEU A 35 -3.35 -7.89 5.90
CA LEU A 35 -3.09 -6.48 5.67
C LEU A 35 -3.87 -6.03 4.45
N ALA A 36 -4.60 -4.93 4.56
CA ALA A 36 -5.10 -4.21 3.42
C ALA A 36 -4.00 -3.26 2.91
N SER A 37 -4.00 -3.00 1.61
CA SER A 37 -3.09 -2.08 0.97
C SER A 37 -3.83 -1.10 0.06
N THR A 38 -3.30 0.12 -0.02
CA THR A 38 -3.71 1.13 -0.98
C THR A 38 -2.47 1.61 -1.73
N LEU A 39 -2.43 1.34 -3.02
CA LEU A 39 -1.44 1.83 -3.96
C LEU A 39 -1.89 3.18 -4.52
N VAL A 40 -0.99 4.14 -4.53
CA VAL A 40 -1.16 5.46 -5.12
C VAL A 40 -0.10 5.62 -6.19
N GLN A 41 -0.53 5.77 -7.44
CA GLN A 41 0.34 5.99 -8.59
C GLN A 41 0.43 7.48 -8.89
N TYR A 42 1.66 7.98 -9.02
CA TYR A 42 1.98 9.36 -9.35
C TYR A 42 2.75 9.40 -10.69
N ALA A 43 2.40 10.27 -11.62
CA ALA A 43 3.20 10.38 -12.84
C ALA A 43 4.54 11.06 -12.56
N GLY A 44 5.62 10.35 -12.86
CA GLY A 44 6.98 10.85 -12.72
C GLY A 44 7.56 10.74 -11.31
N GLU A 45 6.82 10.19 -10.35
CA GLU A 45 7.29 9.85 -9.00
C GLU A 45 7.10 8.35 -8.72
N PRO A 46 7.81 7.79 -7.72
CA PRO A 46 7.60 6.41 -7.32
C PRO A 46 6.16 6.18 -6.83
N ASP A 47 5.57 5.07 -7.24
CA ASP A 47 4.29 4.62 -6.69
C ASP A 47 4.43 4.36 -5.20
N ARG A 48 3.44 4.76 -4.42
CA ARG A 48 3.44 4.58 -2.97
C ARG A 48 2.38 3.61 -2.53
N VAL A 49 2.75 2.68 -1.67
CA VAL A 49 1.83 1.72 -1.09
C VAL A 49 1.69 1.96 0.41
N THR A 50 0.45 2.07 0.87
CA THR A 50 0.10 2.18 2.28
C THR A 50 -0.55 0.88 2.74
N MET A 51 0.03 0.23 3.74
CA MET A 51 -0.47 -1.01 4.34
C MET A 51 -1.04 -0.76 5.73
N TYR A 52 -2.14 -1.43 6.06
CA TYR A 52 -2.80 -1.32 7.37
C TYR A 52 -3.61 -2.59 7.71
N PRO A 53 -3.85 -2.90 9.00
CA PRO A 53 -4.75 -3.98 9.37
C PRO A 53 -6.19 -3.66 8.95
N PRO A 54 -6.90 -4.57 8.24
CA PRO A 54 -8.26 -4.31 7.78
C PRO A 54 -9.26 -4.19 8.94
N GLU A 55 -9.00 -4.86 10.07
CA GLU A 55 -9.78 -4.77 11.30
C GLU A 55 -9.56 -3.47 12.09
N ALA A 56 -8.50 -2.71 11.79
CA ALA A 56 -8.22 -1.47 12.50
C ALA A 56 -9.32 -0.43 12.22
N SER A 57 -9.81 0.20 13.29
CA SER A 57 -10.68 1.37 13.18
C SER A 57 -9.95 2.53 12.49
N HIS A 58 -10.68 3.55 12.06
CA HIS A 58 -10.08 4.71 11.39
C HIS A 58 -9.02 5.40 12.28
N ILE A 59 -9.25 5.49 13.59
CA ILE A 59 -8.29 6.10 14.52
C ILE A 59 -7.04 5.22 14.68
N GLU A 60 -7.21 3.91 14.85
CA GLU A 60 -6.08 2.98 14.96
C GLU A 60 -5.26 2.91 13.66
N ARG A 61 -5.92 3.06 12.50
CA ARG A 61 -5.23 3.16 11.21
C ARG A 61 -4.31 4.36 11.14
N MET A 62 -4.53 5.44 11.89
CA MET A 62 -3.63 6.59 11.87
C MET A 62 -2.30 6.35 12.59
N SER A 63 -2.23 5.37 13.50
CA SER A 63 -1.01 4.99 14.20
C SER A 63 -0.40 3.68 13.72
N THR A 64 -1.15 2.89 12.94
CA THR A 64 -0.82 1.50 12.60
C THR A 64 -0.78 1.29 11.08
N TRP A 65 -0.37 2.33 10.34
CA TRP A 65 -0.13 2.27 8.91
C TRP A 65 1.37 2.37 8.62
N LEU A 66 1.77 1.73 7.53
CA LEU A 66 3.12 1.83 7.00
C LEU A 66 3.01 2.23 5.54
N THR A 67 3.74 3.26 5.11
CA THR A 67 3.88 3.63 3.70
C THR A 67 5.32 3.47 3.25
N ALA A 68 5.49 2.88 2.07
CA ALA A 68 6.75 2.73 1.39
C ALA A 68 6.57 2.92 -0.12
N ASP A 69 7.69 3.09 -0.83
CA ASP A 69 7.68 2.99 -2.29
C ASP A 69 7.32 1.55 -2.70
N ALA A 70 6.52 1.40 -3.75
CA ALA A 70 5.99 0.09 -4.16
C ALA A 70 7.09 -0.90 -4.54
N ASP A 71 8.17 -0.41 -5.17
CA ASP A 71 9.34 -1.21 -5.54
C ASP A 71 10.12 -1.75 -4.33
N ALA A 72 10.01 -1.11 -3.16
CA ALA A 72 10.62 -1.58 -1.93
C ALA A 72 9.84 -2.74 -1.26
N CYS A 73 8.62 -3.02 -1.71
CA CYS A 73 7.77 -4.09 -1.19
C CYS A 73 8.02 -5.38 -1.97
N LEU A 74 9.04 -6.13 -1.55
CA LEU A 74 9.38 -7.42 -2.14
C LEU A 74 8.44 -8.53 -1.67
N ASP A 75 8.18 -9.51 -2.54
CA ASP A 75 7.51 -10.73 -2.14
C ASP A 75 8.33 -11.46 -1.06
N PRO A 76 7.68 -12.01 -0.02
CA PRO A 76 8.40 -12.67 1.08
C PRO A 76 9.19 -13.91 0.63
N GLU A 77 8.86 -14.50 -0.52
CA GLU A 77 9.61 -15.60 -1.15
C GLU A 77 10.96 -15.10 -1.71
N GLU A 78 11.05 -13.83 -2.13
CA GLU A 78 12.27 -13.21 -2.66
C GLU A 78 13.26 -12.80 -1.55
N MET A 79 12.80 -12.74 -0.30
CA MET A 79 13.60 -12.37 0.88
C MET A 79 14.20 -13.56 1.64
N ARG A 80 13.98 -14.80 1.15
CA ARG A 80 14.36 -16.05 1.84
C ARG A 80 15.76 -16.54 1.47
#